data_AF-A0A3B8ZXA9-F1
#
_entry.id   AF-A0A3B8ZXA9-F1
#
_cell.length_a   1.000
_cell.length_b   1.000
_cell.length_c   1.000
_cell.angle_alpha   90.00
_cell.angle_beta   90.00
_cell.angle_gamma   90.00
#
_symmetry.space_group_name_H-M   'P 1'
#
loop_
_entity.id
_entity.type
_entity.pdbx_description
1 polymer ?
#
loop_
_entity_poly.entity_id
_entity_poly.type
_entity_poly.pdbx_seq_one_letter_code
_entity_poly.pdbx_strand_id
1 'polypeptide(L)'
;MLRAAFSARLLTFGGAYTVISFLQYDAVVTGGWMSNAQFLDGLALSGILPAPLIIFATFVGYLGGGAWGALALTVGIFLPAFVFTLIGHKYVERMVENKSAHAYLDGVTAGVVGLIAVTALGLCREAVVNLPTLAIFAVALLAIYRWQAKTAVVGIMLGAGLLGWLL
;
A
#
# COMPACT_ATOMS: atom_id res chain seq x y z
N MET A 1 -21.18 -8.55 -4.07
CA MET A 1 -20.13 -9.10 -4.98
C MET A 1 -19.67 -8.08 -6.02
N LEU A 2 -20.31 -7.92 -7.19
CA LEU A 2 -19.83 -7.00 -8.25
C LEU A 2 -19.94 -5.50 -7.89
N ARG A 3 -20.92 -5.12 -7.06
CA ARG A 3 -21.13 -3.71 -6.65
C ARG A 3 -20.01 -3.19 -5.73
N ALA A 4 -19.53 -3.98 -4.78
CA ALA A 4 -18.42 -3.60 -3.91
C ALA A 4 -17.10 -3.43 -4.69
N ALA A 5 -16.84 -4.28 -5.68
CA ALA A 5 -15.63 -4.19 -6.49
C ALA A 5 -15.61 -2.93 -7.39
N PHE A 6 -16.76 -2.54 -7.93
CA PHE A 6 -16.91 -1.27 -8.67
C PHE A 6 -16.77 -0.04 -7.76
N SER A 7 -17.42 -0.02 -6.60
CA SER A 7 -17.33 1.10 -5.63
C SER A 7 -15.91 1.27 -5.08
N ALA A 8 -15.19 0.17 -4.85
CA ALA A 8 -13.84 0.18 -4.30
C ALA A 8 -12.76 0.81 -5.20
N ARG A 9 -13.03 1.04 -6.49
CA ARG A 9 -12.11 1.74 -7.42
C ARG A 9 -12.56 3.14 -7.82
N LEU A 10 -13.88 3.41 -7.84
CA LEU A 10 -14.41 4.73 -8.20
C LEU A 10 -14.39 5.75 -7.04
N LEU A 11 -14.37 5.31 -5.78
CA LEU A 11 -14.47 6.20 -4.60
C LEU A 11 -13.15 6.35 -3.80
N THR A 12 -12.04 5.87 -4.33
CA THR A 12 -10.82 5.71 -3.53
C THR A 12 -9.93 6.96 -3.58
N PHE A 13 -10.33 7.96 -2.79
CA PHE A 13 -9.43 8.94 -2.18
C PHE A 13 -8.74 8.36 -0.90
N GLY A 14 -8.37 7.06 -0.89
CA GLY A 14 -7.92 6.37 0.34
C GLY A 14 -7.06 5.10 0.19
N GLY A 15 -6.56 4.78 -1.01
CA GLY A 15 -5.66 3.64 -1.26
C GLY A 15 -6.24 2.24 -1.04
N ALA A 16 -5.37 1.22 -0.97
CA ALA A 16 -5.73 -0.20 -0.82
C ALA A 16 -6.62 -0.50 0.42
N TYR A 17 -6.59 0.38 1.43
CA TYR A 17 -7.31 0.21 2.69
C TYR A 17 -8.83 0.37 2.54
N THR A 18 -9.32 1.20 1.62
CA THR A 18 -10.77 1.35 1.40
C THR A 18 -11.38 0.07 0.84
N VAL A 19 -10.64 -0.61 -0.04
CA VAL A 19 -11.05 -1.88 -0.65
C VAL A 19 -11.24 -2.96 0.41
N ILE A 20 -10.38 -3.00 1.42
CA ILE A 20 -10.45 -3.97 2.53
C ILE A 20 -11.76 -3.80 3.29
N SER A 21 -12.14 -2.57 3.66
CA SER A 21 -13.38 -2.30 4.38
C SER A 21 -14.63 -2.71 3.60
N PHE A 22 -14.66 -2.43 2.29
CA PHE A 22 -15.76 -2.88 1.42
C PHE A 22 -15.80 -4.40 1.30
N LEU A 23 -14.66 -5.05 1.15
CA LEU A 23 -14.57 -6.49 1.02
C LEU A 23 -14.99 -7.21 2.31
N GLN A 24 -14.58 -6.69 3.46
CA GLN A 24 -15.00 -7.18 4.78
C GLN A 24 -16.52 -7.06 4.95
N TYR A 25 -17.08 -5.90 4.62
CA TYR A 25 -18.52 -5.67 4.71
C TYR A 25 -19.31 -6.62 3.79
N ASP A 26 -18.86 -6.80 2.54
CA ASP A 26 -19.52 -7.73 1.61
C ASP A 26 -19.37 -9.19 2.05
N ALA A 27 -18.20 -9.61 2.54
CA ALA A 27 -17.92 -11.00 2.90
C ALA A 27 -18.53 -11.42 4.25
N VAL A 28 -18.50 -10.53 5.26
CA VAL A 28 -18.89 -10.82 6.64
C VAL A 28 -20.34 -10.39 6.92
N VAL A 29 -20.71 -9.17 6.53
CA VAL A 29 -22.01 -8.58 6.89
C VAL A 29 -23.09 -8.92 5.87
N THR A 30 -22.80 -8.76 4.58
CA THR A 30 -23.80 -8.96 3.52
C THR A 30 -23.90 -10.41 3.07
N GLY A 31 -22.76 -11.05 2.84
CA GLY A 31 -22.67 -12.43 2.32
C GLY A 31 -22.70 -13.50 3.42
N GLY A 32 -22.14 -13.21 4.59
CA GLY A 32 -22.06 -14.17 5.69
C GLY A 32 -21.20 -15.40 5.40
N TRP A 33 -20.25 -15.31 4.46
CA TRP A 33 -19.44 -16.45 4.00
C TRP A 33 -18.24 -16.72 4.91
N MET A 34 -17.88 -15.76 5.77
CA MET A 34 -16.79 -15.89 6.73
C MET A 34 -17.03 -15.02 7.96
N SER A 35 -16.46 -15.42 9.09
CA SER A 35 -16.46 -14.60 10.30
C SER A 35 -15.46 -13.45 10.18
N ASN A 36 -15.66 -12.41 10.99
CA ASN A 36 -14.72 -11.28 11.05
C ASN A 36 -13.31 -11.76 11.46
N ALA A 37 -13.21 -12.72 12.39
CA ALA A 37 -11.93 -13.29 12.79
C ALA A 37 -11.22 -13.99 11.61
N GLN A 38 -11.94 -14.82 10.86
CA GLN A 38 -11.40 -15.50 9.67
C GLN A 38 -10.94 -14.53 8.59
N PHE A 39 -11.69 -13.43 8.40
CA PHE A 39 -11.29 -12.37 7.47
C PHE A 39 -9.99 -11.71 7.90
N LEU A 40 -9.86 -11.36 9.19
CA LEU A 40 -8.64 -10.73 9.73
C LEU A 40 -7.43 -11.66 9.68
N ASP A 41 -7.61 -12.95 10.01
CA ASP A 41 -6.55 -13.95 9.93
C ASP A 41 -6.09 -14.15 8.48
N GLY A 42 -7.03 -14.25 7.54
CA GLY A 42 -6.72 -14.35 6.11
C GLY A 42 -6.03 -13.10 5.57
N LEU A 43 -6.44 -11.91 6.03
CA LEU A 43 -5.78 -10.65 5.68
C LEU A 43 -4.35 -10.62 6.23
N ALA A 44 -4.12 -11.07 7.46
CA ALA A 44 -2.79 -11.15 8.05
C ALA A 44 -1.88 -12.12 7.26
N LEU A 45 -2.39 -13.29 6.87
CA LEU A 45 -1.67 -14.25 6.03
C LEU A 45 -1.34 -13.67 4.65
N SER A 46 -2.23 -12.85 4.08
CA SER A 46 -1.98 -12.22 2.79
C SER A 46 -0.76 -11.30 2.80
N GLY A 47 -0.41 -10.70 3.95
CA GLY A 47 0.73 -9.78 4.09
C GLY A 47 2.10 -10.40 3.78
N ILE A 48 2.20 -11.74 3.78
CA ILE A 48 3.42 -12.47 3.40
C ILE A 48 3.54 -12.60 1.87
N LEU A 49 2.44 -12.45 1.13
CA LEU A 49 2.39 -12.68 -0.31
C LEU A 49 2.74 -11.41 -1.11
N PRO A 50 3.44 -11.55 -2.25
CA PRO A 50 3.58 -10.45 -3.19
C PRO A 50 2.20 -10.11 -3.79
N ALA A 51 1.77 -8.85 -3.67
CA ALA A 51 0.42 -8.36 -3.99
C ALA A 51 -0.71 -8.90 -3.06
N PRO A 52 -0.64 -8.57 -1.75
CA PRO A 52 -1.47 -9.17 -0.70
C PRO A 52 -2.97 -9.06 -0.98
N LEU A 53 -3.42 -7.86 -1.38
CA LEU A 53 -4.85 -7.55 -1.50
C LEU A 53 -5.54 -8.31 -2.64
N ILE A 54 -4.88 -8.49 -3.78
CA ILE A 54 -5.49 -9.10 -4.97
C ILE A 54 -5.73 -10.59 -4.71
N ILE A 55 -4.69 -11.29 -4.25
CA ILE A 55 -4.75 -12.72 -3.95
C ILE A 55 -5.77 -12.98 -2.83
N PHE A 56 -5.76 -12.14 -1.79
CA PHE A 56 -6.72 -12.23 -0.71
C PHE A 56 -8.16 -12.02 -1.18
N ALA A 57 -8.42 -11.04 -2.04
CA ALA A 57 -9.76 -10.82 -2.57
C ALA A 57 -10.25 -11.99 -3.43
N THR A 58 -9.38 -12.61 -4.23
CA THR A 58 -9.71 -13.84 -4.98
C THR A 58 -10.05 -14.99 -4.03
N PHE A 59 -9.31 -15.15 -2.93
CA PHE A 59 -9.58 -16.14 -1.89
C PHE A 59 -10.91 -15.88 -1.17
N VAL A 60 -11.21 -14.62 -0.83
CA VAL A 60 -12.51 -14.24 -0.26
C VAL A 60 -13.65 -14.57 -1.21
N GLY A 61 -13.46 -14.36 -2.50
CA GLY A 61 -14.43 -14.73 -3.54
C GLY A 61 -14.60 -16.24 -3.64
N TYR A 62 -13.51 -17.00 -3.48
CA TYR A 62 -13.56 -18.45 -3.44
C TYR A 62 -14.42 -18.97 -2.28
N LEU A 63 -14.26 -18.39 -1.09
CA LEU A 63 -15.09 -18.76 0.07
C LEU A 63 -16.58 -18.40 -0.12
N GLY A 64 -16.88 -17.32 -0.85
CA GLY A 64 -18.25 -16.88 -1.08
C GLY A 64 -19.01 -17.58 -2.20
N GLY A 65 -18.32 -18.26 -3.13
CA GLY A 65 -18.98 -18.85 -4.31
C GLY A 65 -18.12 -19.84 -5.10
N GLY A 66 -17.12 -20.46 -4.45
CA GLY A 66 -16.18 -21.36 -5.09
C GLY A 66 -15.41 -20.71 -6.24
N ALA A 67 -15.07 -21.49 -7.27
CA ALA A 67 -14.33 -20.99 -8.43
C ALA A 67 -15.03 -19.81 -9.13
N TRP A 68 -16.37 -19.81 -9.18
CA TRP A 68 -17.15 -18.73 -9.79
C TRP A 68 -17.11 -17.44 -8.98
N GLY A 69 -17.17 -17.54 -7.65
CA GLY A 69 -17.01 -16.38 -6.76
C GLY A 69 -15.59 -15.79 -6.84
N ALA A 70 -14.58 -16.65 -6.93
CA ALA A 70 -13.18 -16.24 -7.13
C ALA A 70 -13.00 -15.46 -8.44
N LEU A 71 -13.55 -15.97 -9.55
CA LEU A 71 -13.55 -15.30 -10.84
C LEU A 71 -14.33 -13.98 -10.79
N ALA A 72 -15.53 -13.97 -10.19
CA ALA A 72 -16.37 -12.78 -10.11
C ALA A 72 -15.67 -11.63 -9.35
N LEU A 73 -15.01 -11.92 -8.23
CA LEU A 73 -14.25 -10.89 -7.51
C LEU A 73 -12.98 -10.47 -8.24
N THR A 74 -12.26 -11.40 -8.85
CA THR A 74 -11.05 -11.07 -9.62
C THR A 74 -11.41 -10.17 -10.80
N VAL A 75 -12.44 -10.53 -11.58
CA VAL A 75 -12.95 -9.70 -12.67
C VAL A 75 -13.49 -8.37 -12.12
N GLY A 76 -14.29 -8.38 -11.05
CA GLY A 76 -14.84 -7.16 -10.46
C GLY A 76 -13.75 -6.19 -10.01
N ILE A 77 -12.64 -6.70 -9.50
CA ILE A 77 -11.47 -5.89 -9.15
C ILE A 77 -10.83 -5.38 -10.44
N PHE A 78 -10.37 -6.25 -11.34
CA PHE A 78 -9.56 -5.84 -12.49
C PHE A 78 -10.31 -5.04 -13.56
N LEU A 79 -11.57 -5.37 -13.82
CA LEU A 79 -12.36 -4.85 -14.93
C LEU A 79 -12.46 -3.32 -14.93
N PRO A 80 -12.78 -2.62 -13.82
CA PRO A 80 -12.76 -1.16 -13.79
C PRO A 80 -11.42 -0.53 -14.18
N ALA A 81 -10.27 -1.08 -13.77
CA ALA A 81 -8.98 -0.47 -14.16
C ALA A 81 -8.67 -0.74 -15.63
N PHE A 82 -8.99 -1.92 -16.15
CA PHE A 82 -8.81 -2.19 -17.58
C PHE A 82 -9.74 -1.32 -18.42
N VAL A 83 -11.01 -1.18 -18.05
CA VAL A 83 -11.98 -0.32 -18.74
C VAL A 83 -11.55 1.15 -18.68
N PHE A 84 -11.16 1.64 -17.50
CA PHE A 84 -10.69 3.01 -17.33
C PHE A 84 -9.42 3.28 -18.14
N THR A 85 -8.48 2.33 -18.14
CA THR A 85 -7.25 2.47 -18.93
C THR A 85 -7.55 2.40 -20.43
N LEU A 86 -8.32 1.43 -20.91
CA LEU A 86 -8.62 1.27 -22.35
C LEU A 86 -9.41 2.45 -22.92
N ILE A 87 -10.40 2.97 -22.19
CA ILE A 87 -11.22 4.11 -22.63
C ILE A 87 -10.47 5.43 -22.40
N GLY A 88 -9.80 5.55 -21.25
CA GLY A 88 -9.12 6.77 -20.82
C GLY A 88 -7.75 6.97 -21.45
N HIS A 89 -7.13 5.94 -22.06
CA HIS A 89 -5.76 6.01 -22.57
C HIS A 89 -5.52 7.24 -23.43
N LYS A 90 -6.34 7.49 -24.45
CA LYS A 90 -6.19 8.66 -25.34
C LYS A 90 -6.37 10.01 -24.63
N TYR A 91 -7.21 10.08 -23.61
CA TYR A 91 -7.45 11.32 -22.86
C TYR A 91 -6.35 11.59 -21.83
N VAL A 92 -5.90 10.55 -21.14
CA VAL A 92 -4.79 10.60 -20.18
C VAL A 92 -3.49 10.91 -20.93
N GLU A 93 -3.24 10.27 -22.07
CA GLU A 93 -2.06 10.51 -22.89
C GLU A 93 -2.04 11.96 -23.42
N ARG A 94 -3.16 12.51 -23.90
CA ARG A 94 -3.25 13.93 -24.28
C ARG A 94 -3.04 14.91 -23.12
N MET A 95 -3.47 14.55 -21.92
CA MET A 95 -3.21 15.34 -20.72
C MET A 95 -1.72 15.30 -20.35
N VAL A 96 -1.09 14.12 -20.40
CA VAL A 96 0.33 13.91 -20.10
C VAL A 96 1.22 14.53 -21.19
N GLU A 97 0.88 14.46 -22.47
CA GLU A 97 1.66 15.12 -23.53
C GLU A 97 1.60 16.66 -23.48
N ASN A 98 0.66 17.24 -22.73
CA ASN A 98 0.56 18.68 -22.54
C ASN A 98 1.60 19.16 -21.52
N LYS A 99 2.60 19.92 -21.98
CA LYS A 99 3.68 20.50 -21.15
C LYS A 99 3.19 21.22 -19.89
N SER A 100 2.01 21.86 -19.95
CA SER A 100 1.44 22.57 -18.79
C SER A 100 1.01 21.61 -17.68
N ALA A 101 0.40 20.47 -18.04
CA ALA A 101 -0.01 19.46 -17.09
C ALA A 101 1.19 18.73 -16.48
N HIS A 102 2.24 18.45 -17.26
CA HIS A 102 3.50 17.93 -16.73
C HIS A 102 4.13 18.87 -15.69
N ALA A 103 4.24 20.16 -16.00
CA ALA A 103 4.79 21.13 -15.06
C ALA A 103 3.97 21.21 -13.76
N TYR A 104 2.64 21.07 -13.84
CA TYR A 104 1.79 20.99 -12.66
C TYR A 104 2.05 19.71 -11.84
N LEU A 105 2.13 18.55 -12.49
CA LEU A 105 2.42 17.28 -11.82
C LEU A 105 3.81 17.26 -11.19
N ASP A 106 4.80 17.88 -11.84
CA ASP A 106 6.15 18.07 -11.28
C ASP A 106 6.11 18.99 -10.05
N GLY A 107 5.32 20.07 -10.09
CA GLY A 107 5.11 20.94 -8.94
C GLY A 107 4.43 20.22 -7.76
N VAL A 108 3.41 19.40 -8.03
CA VAL A 108 2.77 18.56 -7.01
C VAL A 108 3.78 17.57 -6.43
N THR A 109 4.55 16.88 -7.29
CA THR A 109 5.58 15.92 -6.87
C THR A 109 6.65 16.59 -6.01
N ALA A 110 7.11 17.78 -6.39
CA ALA A 110 8.03 18.59 -5.59
C ALA A 110 7.44 18.95 -4.22
N GLY A 111 6.15 19.28 -4.16
CA GLY A 111 5.42 19.51 -2.91
C GLY A 111 5.38 18.26 -2.01
N VAL A 112 5.11 17.08 -2.58
CA VAL A 112 5.13 15.81 -1.85
C VAL A 112 6.53 15.50 -1.32
N VAL A 113 7.58 15.69 -2.14
CA VAL A 113 8.97 15.50 -1.70
C VAL A 113 9.33 16.46 -0.57
N GLY A 114 8.91 17.73 -0.65
CA GLY A 114 9.10 18.70 0.42
C GLY A 114 8.40 18.29 1.71
N LEU A 115 7.15 17.82 1.63
CA LEU A 115 6.41 17.30 2.77
C LEU A 115 7.11 16.10 3.42
N ILE A 116 7.57 15.13 2.62
CA ILE A 116 8.34 13.96 3.10
C ILE A 116 9.64 14.41 3.76
N ALA A 117 10.33 15.41 3.22
CA ALA A 117 11.55 15.93 3.82
C ALA A 117 11.28 16.58 5.18
N VAL A 118 10.24 17.40 5.31
CA VAL A 118 9.87 18.04 6.58
C VAL A 118 9.49 17.01 7.63
N THR A 119 8.68 16.01 7.28
CA THR A 119 8.31 14.94 8.22
C THR A 119 9.51 14.09 8.63
N ALA A 120 10.39 13.75 7.69
CA ALA A 120 11.64 13.04 7.97
C ALA A 120 12.57 13.83 8.91
N LEU A 121 12.68 15.15 8.72
CA LEU A 121 13.45 16.03 9.59
C LEU A 121 12.84 16.13 11.00
N GLY A 122 11.51 16.19 11.10
CA GLY A 122 10.80 16.15 12.38
C GLY A 122 11.10 14.86 13.16
N LEU A 123 10.94 13.71 12.49
CA LEU A 123 11.28 12.39 13.04
C LEU A 123 12.76 12.29 13.43
N CYS A 124 13.67 12.81 12.62
CA CYS A 124 15.10 12.80 12.92
C CYS A 124 15.42 13.60 14.19
N ARG A 125 14.79 14.76 14.38
CA ARG A 125 14.98 15.58 15.57
C ARG A 125 14.43 14.91 16.84
N GLU A 126 13.31 14.20 16.74
CA GLU A 126 12.77 13.43 17.86
C GLU A 126 13.61 12.17 18.14
N ALA A 127 14.14 11.53 17.11
CA ALA A 127 14.97 10.34 17.24
C ALA A 127 16.37 10.64 17.79
N VAL A 128 16.97 11.78 17.44
CA VAL A 128 18.34 12.14 17.86
C VAL A 128 18.31 13.00 19.12
N VAL A 129 18.34 12.33 20.26
CA VAL A 129 18.30 12.98 21.58
C VAL A 129 19.70 13.20 22.14
N ASN A 130 20.66 12.32 21.81
CA ASN A 130 22.02 12.30 22.38
C ASN A 130 23.10 12.03 21.31
N LEU A 131 24.36 12.37 21.64
CA LEU A 131 25.55 12.09 20.82
C LEU A 131 25.67 10.62 20.33
N PRO A 132 25.46 9.60 21.19
CA PRO A 132 25.48 8.20 20.74
C PRO A 132 24.33 7.86 19.78
N THR A 133 23.14 8.46 19.95
CA THR A 133 22.01 8.25 19.04
C THR A 133 22.27 8.83 17.65
N LEU A 134 22.99 9.96 17.57
CA LEU A 134 23.47 10.53 16.31
C LEU A 134 24.44 9.57 15.59
N ALA A 135 25.35 8.93 16.34
CA ALA A 135 26.29 7.96 15.77
C ALA A 135 25.57 6.73 15.20
N ILE A 136 24.58 6.19 15.92
CA ILE A 136 23.74 5.08 15.45
C ILE A 136 22.97 5.48 14.19
N PHE A 137 22.37 6.68 14.17
CA PHE A 137 21.67 7.20 13.00
C PHE A 137 22.60 7.33 11.78
N ALA A 138 23.79 7.91 11.95
CA ALA A 138 24.75 8.09 10.86
C ALA A 138 25.26 6.75 10.31
N VAL A 139 25.57 5.79 11.17
CA VAL A 139 26.00 4.44 10.77
C VAL A 139 24.88 3.69 10.06
N ALA A 140 23.65 3.76 10.57
CA ALA A 140 22.49 3.14 9.94
C ALA A 140 22.22 3.76 8.56
N LEU A 141 22.26 5.08 8.43
CA LEU A 141 22.06 5.79 7.17
C LEU A 141 23.14 5.40 6.14
N LEU A 142 24.40 5.36 6.57
CA LEU A 142 25.52 4.94 5.72
C LEU A 142 25.36 3.48 5.26
N ALA A 143 24.98 2.59 6.16
CA ALA A 143 24.79 1.18 5.86
C ALA A 143 23.64 0.95 4.85
N ILE A 144 22.53 1.67 4.99
CA ILE A 144 21.41 1.62 4.04
C ILE A 144 21.86 2.15 2.66
N TYR A 145 22.57 3.28 2.63
CA TYR A 145 23.06 3.86 1.38
C TYR A 145 24.04 2.94 0.64
N ARG A 146 24.91 2.25 1.39
CA ARG A 146 25.97 1.39 0.83
C ARG A 146 25.46 0.04 0.35
N TRP A 147 24.53 -0.58 1.08
CA TRP A 147 24.17 -1.98 0.84
C TRP A 147 22.86 -2.20 0.08
N GLN A 148 21.93 -1.24 0.01
CA GLN A 148 20.72 -1.26 -0.85
C GLN A 148 19.93 -2.60 -0.88
N ALA A 149 20.16 -3.50 0.08
CA ALA A 149 19.62 -4.85 0.10
C ALA A 149 18.46 -4.90 1.09
N LYS A 150 17.31 -5.46 0.66
CA LYS A 150 16.10 -5.58 1.49
C LYS A 150 16.37 -6.31 2.81
N THR A 151 17.33 -7.24 2.83
CA THR A 151 17.77 -7.98 4.03
C THR A 151 18.65 -7.15 4.97
N ALA A 152 19.43 -6.20 4.45
CA ALA A 152 20.27 -5.32 5.27
C ALA A 152 19.40 -4.39 6.15
N VAL A 153 18.24 -3.95 5.64
CA VAL A 153 17.32 -3.09 6.39
C VAL A 153 16.84 -3.74 7.69
N VAL A 154 16.47 -5.02 7.65
CA VAL A 154 16.01 -5.76 8.84
C VAL A 154 17.12 -5.91 9.88
N GLY A 155 18.34 -6.24 9.43
CA GLY A 155 19.50 -6.35 10.31
C GLY A 155 19.90 -5.02 10.96
N ILE A 156 19.84 -3.92 10.19
CA ILE A 156 20.12 -2.57 10.70
C ILE A 156 19.06 -2.12 11.70
N MET A 157 17.78 -2.41 11.45
CA MET A 157 16.70 -2.08 12.40
C MET A 157 16.84 -2.84 13.72
N LEU A 158 17.14 -4.14 13.67
CA LEU A 158 17.36 -4.93 14.88
C LEU A 158 18.62 -4.49 15.64
N GLY A 159 19.70 -4.21 14.92
CA GLY A 159 20.96 -3.74 15.53
C GLY A 159 20.83 -2.35 16.16
N ALA A 160 20.18 -1.41 15.47
CA ALA A 160 19.94 -0.06 15.99
C ALA A 160 18.97 -0.09 17.19
N GLY A 161 17.94 -0.93 17.16
CA GLY A 161 17.01 -1.10 18.29
C GLY A 161 17.69 -1.69 19.53
N LEU A 162 18.54 -2.70 19.36
CA LEU A 162 19.30 -3.30 20.47
C LEU A 162 20.31 -2.31 21.06
N LEU A 163 21.07 -1.61 20.21
CA LEU A 163 22.03 -0.61 20.67
C LEU A 163 21.33 0.57 21.36
N GLY A 164 20.17 0.99 20.86
CA GLY A 164 19.36 2.03 21.50
C GLY A 164 18.73 1.60 22.83
N TRP A 165 18.50 0.31 23.06
CA TRP A 165 18.00 -0.20 24.34
C TRP A 165 19.10 -0.32 25.41
N LEU A 166 20.34 -0.51 24.98
CA LEU A 166 21.53 -0.61 25.85
C LEU A 166 22.10 0.75 26.29
N LEU A 167 21.67 1.85 25.67
CA LEU A 167 22.06 3.24 25.94
C LEU A 167 20.99 3.96 26.77
#